data_AF-A0A810PRJ8-F1
#
_entry.id   AF-A0A810PRJ8-F1
#
_cell.length_a   1.000
_cell.length_b   1.000
_cell.length_c   1.000
_cell.angle_alpha   90.00
_cell.angle_beta   90.00
_cell.angle_gamma   90.00
#
_symmetry.space_group_name_H-M   'P 1'
#
loop_
_entity.id
_entity.type
_entity.pdbx_description
1 polymer ?
#
loop_
_entity_poly.entity_id
_entity_poly.type
_entity_poly.pdbx_seq_one_letter_code
_entity_poly.pdbx_strand_id
1 'polypeptide(L)'
;MSPERKKIDELAERAGGYFSLPSEDSMAYTELLFDICQQFGIRYYTATKKERYFVEEVTRVTWAKQQEEKSGIPQNIRPAFSA
;
A
#
# COMPACT_ATOMS: atom_id res chain seq x y z
N MET A 1 28.33 -21.99 -12.88
CA MET A 1 27.15 -21.77 -12.01
C MET A 1 27.23 -22.71 -10.82
N SER A 2 27.19 -22.19 -9.58
CA SER A 2 27.26 -23.03 -8.36
C SER A 2 25.98 -23.88 -8.23
N PRO A 3 26.07 -25.13 -7.72
CA PRO A 3 24.90 -25.95 -7.42
C PRO A 3 23.87 -25.26 -6.53
N GLU A 4 24.29 -24.38 -5.63
CA GLU A 4 23.37 -23.63 -4.74
C GLU A 4 22.55 -22.59 -5.50
N ARG A 5 23.14 -21.87 -6.47
CA ARG A 5 22.40 -20.87 -7.26
C ARG A 5 21.30 -21.53 -8.09
N LYS A 6 21.58 -22.70 -8.67
CA LYS A 6 20.58 -23.48 -9.43
C LYS A 6 19.37 -23.86 -8.58
N LYS A 7 19.59 -24.23 -7.31
CA LYS A 7 18.49 -24.53 -6.38
C LYS A 7 17.65 -23.30 -6.09
N ILE A 8 18.28 -22.13 -5.95
CA ILE A 8 17.56 -20.86 -5.73
C ILE A 8 16.76 -20.49 -6.98
N ASP A 9 17.33 -20.66 -8.18
CA ASP A 9 16.64 -20.41 -9.45
C ASP A 9 15.40 -21.30 -9.62
N GLU A 10 15.53 -22.61 -9.37
CA GLU A 10 14.39 -23.56 -9.41
C GLU A 10 13.31 -23.22 -8.38
N LEU A 11 13.71 -22.81 -7.17
CA LEU A 11 12.78 -22.38 -6.13
C LEU A 11 12.06 -21.10 -6.51
N ALA A 12 12.76 -20.13 -7.08
CA ALA A 12 12.20 -18.88 -7.55
C ALA A 12 11.21 -19.13 -8.69
N GLU A 13 11.56 -19.95 -9.68
CA GLU A 13 10.66 -20.28 -10.80
C GLU A 13 9.35 -20.92 -10.30
N ARG A 14 9.42 -21.85 -9.36
CA ARG A 14 8.22 -22.45 -8.73
C ARG A 14 7.39 -21.44 -7.93
N ALA A 15 8.02 -20.41 -7.36
CA ALA A 15 7.36 -19.35 -6.61
C ALA A 15 6.81 -18.21 -7.48
N GLY A 16 6.92 -18.30 -8.81
CA GLY A 16 6.49 -17.25 -9.74
C GLY A 16 7.56 -16.21 -10.07
N GLY A 17 8.83 -16.54 -9.84
CA GLY A 17 10.00 -15.70 -10.09
C GLY A 17 10.67 -15.19 -8.81
N TYR A 18 11.79 -14.49 -8.98
CA TYR A 18 12.52 -13.86 -7.87
C TYR A 18 11.79 -12.67 -7.26
N PHE A 19 10.93 -12.04 -8.05
CA PHE A 19 10.15 -10.88 -7.66
C PHE A 19 8.74 -11.05 -8.18
N SER A 20 7.76 -10.77 -7.33
CA SER A 20 6.37 -10.61 -7.74
C SER A 20 6.10 -9.12 -7.87
N LEU A 21 5.52 -8.72 -9.00
CA LEU A 21 5.00 -7.36 -9.11
C LEU A 21 3.88 -7.16 -8.08
N PRO A 22 3.82 -5.99 -7.42
CA PRO A 22 2.67 -5.66 -6.58
C PRO A 22 1.39 -5.69 -7.43
N SER A 23 0.26 -6.03 -6.79
CA SER A 23 -1.04 -5.97 -7.48
C SER A 23 -1.38 -4.53 -7.87
N GLU A 24 -2.24 -4.36 -8.88
CA GLU A 24 -2.72 -3.04 -9.29
C GLU A 24 -3.31 -2.25 -8.11
N ASP A 25 -4.11 -2.90 -7.26
CA ASP A 25 -4.65 -2.29 -6.05
C ASP A 25 -3.56 -1.84 -5.07
N SER A 26 -2.48 -2.62 -4.93
CA SER A 26 -1.35 -2.25 -4.04
C SER A 26 -0.60 -1.03 -4.58
N MET A 27 -0.44 -0.94 -5.90
CA MET A 27 0.16 0.23 -6.55
C MET A 27 -0.74 1.46 -6.39
N ALA A 28 -2.03 1.34 -6.71
CA ALA A 28 -3.00 2.44 -6.60
C ALA A 28 -3.14 2.95 -5.16
N TYR A 29 -3.14 2.06 -4.17
CA TYR A 29 -3.12 2.45 -2.75
C TYR A 29 -1.87 3.25 -2.40
N THR A 30 -0.71 2.84 -2.92
CA THR A 30 0.57 3.52 -2.70
C THR A 30 0.60 4.89 -3.37
N GLU A 31 0.07 5.01 -4.58
CA GLU A 31 -0.09 6.30 -5.27
C GLU A 31 -0.98 7.25 -4.47
N LEU A 32 -2.15 6.79 -4.01
CA LEU A 32 -3.05 7.57 -3.16
C LEU A 32 -2.38 8.04 -1.86
N LEU A 33 -1.54 7.21 -1.24
CA LEU A 33 -0.76 7.59 -0.07
C LEU A 33 0.17 8.78 -0.38
N PHE A 34 0.87 8.74 -1.52
CA PHE A 34 1.77 9.82 -1.92
C PHE A 34 1.03 11.09 -2.33
N ASP A 35 -0.13 10.97 -2.97
CA ASP A 35 -1.00 12.11 -3.27
C ASP A 35 -1.47 12.82 -1.99
N ILE A 36 -1.87 12.05 -0.97
CA ILE A 36 -2.25 12.59 0.34
C ILE A 36 -1.04 13.22 1.03
N CYS A 37 0.13 12.57 0.99
CA CYS A 37 1.37 13.16 1.49
C CYS A 37 1.64 14.53 0.84
N GLN A 38 1.49 14.64 -0.48
CA GLN A 38 1.65 15.89 -1.21
C GLN A 38 0.61 16.94 -0.80
N GLN A 39 -0.65 16.55 -0.64
CA GLN A 39 -1.75 17.43 -0.21
C GLN A 39 -1.45 18.10 1.13
N PHE A 40 -0.83 17.38 2.08
CA PHE A 40 -0.51 17.90 3.41
C PHE A 40 0.93 18.41 3.54
N GLY A 41 1.73 18.40 2.47
CA GLY A 41 3.13 18.81 2.49
C GLY A 41 4.04 17.91 3.33
N ILE A 42 3.66 16.64 3.52
CA ILE A 42 4.35 15.66 4.36
C ILE A 42 5.27 14.81 3.48
N ARG A 43 6.57 14.82 3.76
CA ARG A 43 7.54 13.91 3.12
C ARG A 43 7.60 12.59 3.88
N TYR A 44 6.86 11.57 3.41
CA TYR A 44 6.62 10.30 4.12
C TYR A 44 7.86 9.69 4.79
N TYR A 45 8.97 9.55 4.07
CA TYR A 45 10.19 8.90 4.58
C TYR A 45 10.95 9.71 5.64
N THR A 46 10.74 11.01 5.71
CA THR A 46 11.36 11.89 6.72
C THR A 46 10.36 12.37 7.77
N ALA A 47 9.09 11.98 7.64
CA ALA A 47 8.01 12.42 8.49
C ALA A 47 8.13 11.81 9.90
N THR A 48 7.70 12.57 10.89
CA THR A 48 7.56 12.09 12.26
C THR A 48 6.56 10.92 12.31
N LYS A 49 6.60 10.12 13.39
CA LYS A 49 5.62 9.03 13.59
C LYS A 49 4.18 9.54 13.57
N LYS A 50 3.94 10.75 14.12
CA LYS A 50 2.60 11.35 14.17
C LYS A 50 2.12 11.76 12.78
N GLU A 51 2.98 12.37 11.97
CA GLU A 51 2.65 12.75 10.59
C GLU A 51 2.42 11.52 9.71
N ARG A 52 3.24 10.46 9.85
CA ARG A 52 3.01 9.19 9.13
C ARG A 52 1.69 8.56 9.50
N TYR A 53 1.40 8.42 10.80
CA TYR A 53 0.11 7.91 11.26
C TYR A 53 -1.06 8.72 10.71
N PHE A 54 -0.91 10.06 10.65
CA PHE A 54 -1.94 10.93 10.11
C PHE A 54 -2.23 10.62 8.64
N VAL A 55 -1.20 10.61 7.76
CA VAL A 55 -1.42 10.36 6.33
C VAL A 55 -1.87 8.94 6.06
N GLU A 56 -1.33 7.95 6.77
CA GLU A 56 -1.73 6.54 6.65
C GLU A 56 -3.22 6.34 6.99
N GLU A 57 -3.71 6.97 8.07
CA GLU A 57 -5.12 6.88 8.45
C GLU A 57 -6.05 7.59 7.47
N VAL A 58 -5.66 8.78 7.00
CA VAL A 58 -6.42 9.50 5.97
C VAL A 58 -6.48 8.67 4.69
N THR A 59 -5.36 8.11 4.23
CA THR A 59 -5.31 7.23 3.05
C THR A 59 -6.18 6.00 3.22
N ARG A 60 -6.13 5.32 4.38
CA ARG A 60 -6.97 4.14 4.66
C ARG A 60 -8.45 4.46 4.54
N VAL A 61 -8.92 5.57 5.13
CA VAL A 61 -10.33 5.96 5.06
C VAL A 61 -10.73 6.36 3.66
N THR A 62 -9.90 7.14 2.96
CA THR A 62 -10.16 7.56 1.58
C THR A 62 -10.24 6.36 0.65
N TRP A 63 -9.30 5.43 0.75
CA TRP A 63 -9.31 4.20 -0.04
C TRP A 63 -10.57 3.36 0.21
N ALA A 64 -10.92 3.14 1.48
CA ALA A 64 -12.12 2.36 1.81
C ALA A 64 -13.39 2.98 1.22
N LYS A 65 -13.52 4.32 1.25
CA LYS A 65 -14.64 5.03 0.62
C LYS A 65 -14.65 4.89 -0.90
N GLN A 66 -13.49 5.04 -1.56
CA GLN A 66 -13.38 4.83 -3.01
C GLN A 66 -13.79 3.40 -3.42
N GLN A 67 -13.40 2.39 -2.62
CA GLN A 67 -13.78 1.00 -2.88
C GLN A 67 -15.27 0.75 -2.61
N GLU A 68 -15.84 1.37 -1.59
CA GLU A 68 -17.29 1.36 -1.33
C GLU A 68 -18.07 1.95 -2.52
N GLU A 69 -17.65 3.11 -3.03
CA GLU A 69 -18.22 3.76 -4.20
C GLU A 69 -18.08 2.93 -5.47
N LYS A 70 -16.90 2.35 -5.71
CA LYS A 70 -16.61 1.53 -6.90
C LYS A 70 -17.39 0.20 -6.92
N SER A 71 -17.54 -0.43 -5.77
CA SER A 71 -18.22 -1.73 -5.64
C SER A 71 -19.73 -1.59 -5.42
N GLY A 72 -20.19 -0.44 -4.92
CA GLY A 72 -21.56 -0.24 -4.45
C GLY A 72 -21.91 -1.03 -3.18
N ILE A 73 -20.93 -1.69 -2.55
CA ILE A 73 -21.13 -2.51 -1.35
C ILE A 73 -20.73 -1.69 -0.13
N PRO A 74 -21.65 -1.40 0.80
CA PRO A 74 -21.34 -0.63 1.99
C PRO A 74 -20.24 -1.25 2.85
N GLN A 75 -19.30 -0.43 3.33
CA GLN A 75 -18.23 -0.86 4.21
C GLN A 75 -18.37 -0.23 5.59
N ASN A 76 -18.04 -0.99 6.64
CA ASN A 76 -17.97 -0.44 7.99
C ASN A 76 -16.64 0.33 8.16
N ILE A 77 -16.58 1.56 7.65
CA ILE A 77 -15.37 2.38 7.65
C ILE A 77 -15.22 3.12 8.98
N ARG A 78 -14.27 2.68 9.83
CA ARG A 78 -13.95 3.42 11.06
C ARG A 78 -13.39 4.83 10.73
N PRO A 79 -13.79 5.87 11.48
CA PRO A 79 -13.25 7.22 11.33
C PRO A 79 -11.71 7.25 11.44
N ALA A 80 -11.08 8.22 10.78
CA ALA A 80 -9.62 8.40 10.83
C ALA A 80 -9.16 8.84 12.23
N PHE A 81 -9.91 9.76 12.84
CA PHE A 81 -9.64 10.29 14.18
C PHE A 81 -10.96 10.44 14.94
N SER A 82 -10.90 10.28 16.26
CA SER A 82 -12.00 10.57 17.17
C SER A 82 -11.89 12.01 17.67
N ALA A 83 -13.03 12.70 17.80
CA ALA A 83 -13.13 14.04 18.37
C ALA A 83 -13.15 14.00 19.90
#